data_AF-A0A343WGU2-F1
#
_entry.id   AF-A0A343WGU2-F1
#
_cell.length_a   1.000
_cell.length_b   1.000
_cell.length_c   1.000
_cell.angle_alpha   90.00
_cell.angle_beta   90.00
_cell.angle_gamma   90.00
#
_symmetry.space_group_name_H-M   'P 1'
#
loop_
_entity.id
_entity.type
_entity.pdbx_description
1 polymer ?
#
loop_
_entity_poly.entity_id
_entity_poly.type
_entity_poly.pdbx_seq_one_letter_code
_entity_poly.pdbx_strand_id
1 'polypeptide(L)'
;MSTHANHPFHLVDYSPWPLTGAIGAMTTVTGLVQWFHQYDLTLFTLGNIITLLTMYQWWRDISREGTFQGLHTLPVTLGLRWGMILFIVSEIFFFISFFWAFFHSSLSPTIELGMTWPPVGIIAFNPFQIPLLNTAILLASGVTVTWAHHSIMENNHTQATQSLFFTVLLGIYFSILQAYEYIEASFTIADSVYGSTFFMATGFHGLHVLIGTSFLLVCLFRHVNYHFSKSHHFGFEAAAWYWHFVDVVWLFLYISIYWWGS
;
A
#
# COMPACT_ATOMS: atom_id res chain seq x y z
N MET A 1 -39.30 -22.07 6.09
CA MET A 1 -38.39 -21.88 7.24
C MET A 1 -38.38 -20.40 7.56
N SER A 2 -38.37 -19.98 8.82
CA SER A 2 -38.23 -18.55 9.14
C SER A 2 -36.86 -18.09 8.65
N THR A 3 -36.83 -17.44 7.48
CA THR A 3 -35.64 -17.07 6.70
C THR A 3 -34.89 -15.86 7.25
N HIS A 4 -35.18 -15.45 8.49
CA HIS A 4 -34.62 -14.24 9.08
C HIS A 4 -33.79 -14.60 10.31
N ALA A 5 -32.50 -14.27 10.25
CA ALA A 5 -31.68 -14.18 11.43
C ALA A 5 -32.19 -13.00 12.28
N ASN A 6 -32.31 -13.19 13.59
CA ASN A 6 -32.78 -12.16 14.52
C ASN A 6 -31.66 -11.18 14.93
N HIS A 7 -30.61 -11.04 14.09
CA HIS A 7 -29.51 -10.12 14.30
C HIS A 7 -28.99 -9.59 12.96
N PRO A 8 -28.40 -8.38 12.94
CA PRO A 8 -27.88 -7.77 11.71
C PRO A 8 -26.46 -8.24 11.34
N PHE A 9 -25.81 -9.07 12.15
CA PHE A 9 -24.43 -9.52 11.89
C PHE A 9 -24.34 -10.58 10.80
N HIS A 10 -23.21 -10.60 10.08
CA HIS A 10 -22.88 -11.60 9.07
C HIS A 10 -22.28 -12.84 9.74
N LEU A 11 -22.92 -14.00 9.55
CA LEU A 11 -22.37 -15.30 9.91
C LEU A 11 -21.74 -15.90 8.65
N VAL A 12 -20.41 -15.87 8.57
CA VAL A 12 -19.66 -16.31 7.38
C VAL A 12 -19.66 -17.83 7.30
N ASP A 13 -19.85 -18.37 6.09
CA ASP A 13 -19.74 -19.80 5.81
C ASP A 13 -18.27 -20.29 5.92
N TYR A 14 -18.07 -21.60 6.03
CA TYR A 14 -16.73 -22.18 6.06
C TYR A 14 -15.99 -21.89 4.75
N SER A 15 -14.76 -21.37 4.87
CA SER A 15 -13.88 -21.11 3.72
C SER A 15 -12.48 -21.70 3.95
N PRO A 16 -11.80 -22.17 2.89
CA PRO A 16 -10.45 -22.75 3.01
C PRO A 16 -9.35 -21.68 3.09
N TRP A 17 -9.67 -20.41 2.80
CA TRP A 17 -8.69 -19.34 2.61
C TRP A 17 -7.79 -19.06 3.81
N PRO A 18 -8.25 -19.11 5.07
CA PRO A 18 -7.37 -18.97 6.22
C PRO A 18 -6.26 -20.04 6.25
N LEU A 19 -6.59 -21.29 5.91
CA LEU A 19 -5.62 -22.40 5.90
C LEU A 19 -4.65 -22.27 4.73
N THR A 20 -5.14 -21.99 3.53
CA THR A 20 -4.27 -21.84 2.35
C THR A 20 -3.35 -20.62 2.48
N GLY A 21 -3.83 -19.55 3.12
CA GLY A 21 -3.04 -18.37 3.45
C GLY A 21 -1.94 -18.68 4.45
N ALA A 22 -2.24 -19.43 5.52
CA ALA A 22 -1.24 -19.87 6.49
C ALA A 22 -0.15 -20.76 5.87
N ILE A 23 -0.55 -21.71 5.01
CA ILE A 23 0.39 -22.57 4.26
C ILE A 23 1.24 -21.73 3.30
N GLY A 24 0.62 -20.78 2.59
CA GLY A 24 1.32 -19.85 1.71
C GLY A 24 2.38 -19.04 2.45
N ALA A 25 2.01 -18.41 3.58
CA ALA A 25 2.93 -17.62 4.41
C ALA A 25 4.08 -18.47 4.96
N MET A 26 3.80 -19.67 5.50
CA MET A 26 4.83 -20.58 5.98
C MET A 26 5.80 -20.96 4.87
N THR A 27 5.28 -21.29 3.68
CA THR A 27 6.08 -21.67 2.50
C THR A 27 6.94 -20.51 2.01
N THR A 28 6.43 -19.27 2.02
CA THR A 28 7.19 -18.09 1.64
C THR A 28 8.34 -17.82 2.62
N VAL A 29 8.08 -17.91 3.93
CA VAL A 29 9.12 -17.68 4.96
C VAL A 29 10.21 -18.75 4.91
N THR A 30 9.84 -20.04 4.82
CA THR A 30 10.83 -21.11 4.65
C THR A 30 11.58 -21.00 3.33
N GLY A 31 10.89 -20.56 2.26
CA GLY A 31 11.50 -20.29 0.97
C GLY A 31 12.50 -19.13 0.99
N LEU A 32 12.27 -18.07 1.79
CA LEU A 32 13.25 -17.00 1.98
C LEU A 32 14.53 -17.53 2.64
N VAL A 33 14.41 -18.38 3.67
CA VAL A 33 15.56 -19.02 4.32
C VAL A 33 16.33 -19.89 3.33
N GLN A 34 15.61 -20.68 2.51
CA GLN A 34 16.23 -21.50 1.47
C GLN A 34 16.94 -20.65 0.42
N TRP A 35 16.31 -19.56 -0.03
CA TRP A 35 16.92 -18.67 -1.01
C TRP A 35 18.21 -18.02 -0.49
N PHE A 36 18.21 -17.48 0.73
CA PHE A 36 19.37 -16.79 1.27
C PHE A 36 20.56 -17.70 1.59
N HIS A 37 20.33 -18.97 1.93
CA HIS A 37 21.40 -19.89 2.33
C HIS A 37 21.76 -20.94 1.28
N GLN A 38 20.83 -21.30 0.40
CA GLN A 38 21.01 -22.37 -0.60
C GLN A 38 20.85 -21.85 -2.04
N TYR A 39 20.54 -20.57 -2.24
CA TYR A 39 20.34 -19.94 -3.56
C TYR A 39 19.24 -20.59 -4.40
N ASP A 40 18.30 -21.31 -3.77
CA ASP A 40 17.15 -21.91 -4.44
C ASP A 40 15.89 -21.07 -4.20
N LEU A 41 15.27 -20.63 -5.29
CA LEU A 41 14.07 -19.78 -5.31
C LEU A 41 12.76 -20.57 -5.45
N THR A 42 12.81 -21.88 -5.65
CA THR A 42 11.62 -22.69 -5.95
C THR A 42 10.54 -22.56 -4.88
N LEU A 43 10.91 -22.74 -3.61
CA LEU A 43 9.94 -22.69 -2.51
C LEU A 43 9.39 -21.28 -2.27
N PHE A 44 10.24 -20.25 -2.40
CA PHE A 44 9.83 -18.86 -2.29
C PHE A 44 8.80 -18.49 -3.37
N THR A 45 9.06 -18.84 -4.63
CA THR A 45 8.13 -18.58 -5.74
C THR A 45 6.81 -19.33 -5.57
N LEU A 46 6.85 -20.60 -5.13
CA LEU A 46 5.65 -21.38 -4.82
C LEU A 46 4.81 -20.75 -3.71
N GLY A 47 5.44 -20.36 -2.59
CA GLY A 47 4.75 -19.70 -1.46
C GLY A 47 4.07 -18.41 -1.87
N ASN A 48 4.73 -17.58 -2.68
CA ASN A 48 4.14 -16.35 -3.23
C ASN A 48 2.95 -16.64 -4.14
N ILE A 49 3.01 -17.64 -5.02
CA ILE A 49 1.88 -18.03 -5.89
C ILE A 49 0.68 -18.45 -5.03
N ILE A 50 0.89 -19.31 -4.01
CA ILE A 50 -0.19 -19.76 -3.11
C ILE A 50 -0.82 -18.56 -2.39
N THR A 51 0.01 -17.64 -1.91
CA THR A 51 -0.44 -16.44 -1.19
C THR A 51 -1.25 -15.52 -2.11
N LEU A 52 -0.77 -15.23 -3.32
CA LEU A 52 -1.48 -14.42 -4.32
C LEU A 52 -2.82 -15.04 -4.73
N LEU A 53 -2.85 -16.36 -4.99
CA LEU A 53 -4.08 -17.08 -5.32
C LEU A 53 -5.07 -17.04 -4.14
N THR A 54 -4.60 -17.21 -2.91
CA THR A 54 -5.45 -17.13 -1.72
C THR A 54 -6.05 -15.74 -1.58
N MET A 55 -5.24 -14.68 -1.68
CA MET A 55 -5.73 -13.30 -1.60
C MET A 55 -6.76 -13.01 -2.70
N TYR A 56 -6.50 -13.40 -3.95
CA TYR A 56 -7.45 -13.19 -5.05
C TYR A 56 -8.80 -13.88 -4.80
N GLN A 57 -8.79 -15.16 -4.40
CA GLN A 57 -10.02 -15.93 -4.16
C GLN A 57 -10.78 -15.41 -2.94
N TRP A 58 -10.07 -15.03 -1.87
CA TRP A 58 -10.69 -14.49 -0.67
C TRP A 58 -11.37 -13.14 -0.94
N TRP A 59 -10.68 -12.23 -1.63
CA TRP A 59 -11.27 -10.93 -2.00
C TRP A 59 -12.43 -11.05 -3.00
N ARG A 60 -12.39 -12.05 -3.89
CA ARG A 60 -13.52 -12.39 -4.76
C ARG A 60 -14.74 -12.80 -3.93
N ASP A 61 -14.56 -13.67 -2.94
CA ASP A 61 -15.65 -14.17 -2.10
C ASP A 61 -16.24 -13.05 -1.23
N ILE A 62 -15.41 -12.20 -0.61
CA ILE A 62 -15.88 -11.00 0.11
C ILE A 62 -16.66 -10.07 -0.82
N SER A 63 -16.18 -9.86 -2.06
CA SER A 63 -16.89 -9.03 -3.04
C SER A 63 -18.24 -9.62 -3.43
N ARG A 64 -18.34 -10.95 -3.53
CA ARG A 64 -19.59 -11.67 -3.81
C ARG A 64 -20.56 -11.58 -2.63
N GLU A 65 -20.10 -11.82 -1.42
CA GLU A 65 -20.89 -11.73 -0.19
C GLU A 65 -21.48 -10.33 0.01
N GLY A 66 -20.64 -9.31 -0.19
CA GLY A 66 -21.07 -7.91 -0.07
C GLY A 66 -21.96 -7.41 -1.20
N THR A 67 -21.67 -7.78 -2.46
CA THR A 67 -22.36 -7.20 -3.63
C THR A 67 -23.54 -8.04 -4.10
N PHE A 68 -23.37 -9.36 -4.23
CA PHE A 68 -24.37 -10.24 -4.86
C PHE A 68 -25.27 -10.94 -3.84
N GLN A 69 -24.78 -11.23 -2.64
CA GLN A 69 -25.57 -11.86 -1.58
C GLN A 69 -26.18 -10.84 -0.61
N GLY A 70 -25.67 -9.60 -0.59
CA GLY A 70 -26.22 -8.52 0.24
C GLY A 70 -26.01 -8.71 1.75
N LEU A 71 -24.96 -9.43 2.16
CA LEU A 71 -24.71 -9.78 3.56
C LEU A 71 -24.06 -8.64 4.38
N HIS A 72 -23.66 -7.56 3.72
CA HIS A 72 -23.04 -6.38 4.35
C HIS A 72 -24.09 -5.38 4.83
N THR A 73 -24.69 -5.65 5.99
CA THR A 73 -25.58 -4.71 6.68
C THR A 73 -24.80 -3.51 7.27
N LEU A 74 -25.51 -2.47 7.72
CA LEU A 74 -24.87 -1.29 8.31
C LEU A 74 -23.90 -1.63 9.46
N PRO A 75 -24.24 -2.45 10.48
CA PRO A 75 -23.28 -2.84 11.51
C PRO A 75 -22.03 -3.56 10.97
N VAL A 76 -22.20 -4.40 9.94
CA VAL A 76 -21.07 -5.11 9.30
C VAL A 76 -20.15 -4.12 8.60
N THR A 77 -20.70 -3.21 7.79
CA THR A 77 -19.90 -2.17 7.11
C THR A 77 -19.19 -1.23 8.09
N LEU A 78 -19.82 -0.90 9.22
CA LEU A 78 -19.20 -0.12 10.29
C LEU A 78 -18.04 -0.88 10.95
N GLY A 79 -18.20 -2.19 11.18
CA GLY A 79 -17.12 -3.06 11.63
C GLY A 79 -15.95 -3.12 10.65
N LEU A 80 -16.22 -3.21 9.35
CA LEU A 80 -15.19 -3.19 8.30
C LEU A 80 -14.42 -1.85 8.29
N ARG A 81 -15.11 -0.71 8.49
CA ARG A 81 -14.47 0.60 8.62
C ARG A 81 -13.51 0.66 9.81
N TRP A 82 -13.93 0.18 10.98
CA TRP A 82 -13.04 0.08 12.14
C TRP A 82 -11.84 -0.83 11.88
N GLY A 83 -12.06 -1.98 11.24
CA GLY A 83 -10.97 -2.88 10.83
C GLY A 83 -9.94 -2.18 9.94
N MET A 84 -10.38 -1.40 8.94
CA MET A 84 -9.49 -0.66 8.06
C MET A 84 -8.72 0.45 8.80
N ILE A 85 -9.38 1.18 9.70
CA ILE A 85 -8.72 2.22 10.49
C ILE A 85 -7.62 1.60 11.36
N LEU A 86 -7.92 0.49 12.05
CA LEU A 86 -6.94 -0.20 12.90
C LEU A 86 -5.75 -0.74 12.08
N PHE A 87 -6.02 -1.25 10.88
CA PHE A 87 -4.97 -1.66 9.95
C PHE A 87 -4.07 -0.49 9.52
N ILE A 88 -4.64 0.65 9.12
CA ILE A 88 -3.85 1.85 8.78
C ILE A 88 -3.03 2.32 9.99
N VAL A 89 -3.61 2.29 11.20
CA VAL A 89 -2.87 2.65 12.42
C VAL A 89 -1.68 1.73 12.64
N SER A 90 -1.80 0.41 12.45
CA SER A 90 -0.65 -0.48 12.54
C SER A 90 0.43 -0.17 11.50
N GLU A 91 0.03 0.21 10.28
CA GLU A 91 0.99 0.61 9.24
C GLU A 91 1.69 1.94 9.57
N ILE A 92 1.00 2.89 10.21
CA ILE A 92 1.65 4.11 10.72
C ILE A 92 2.74 3.77 11.74
N PHE A 93 2.46 2.87 12.71
CA PHE A 93 3.46 2.42 13.68
C PHE A 93 4.62 1.66 13.03
N PHE A 94 4.33 0.90 11.97
CA PHE A 94 5.37 0.25 11.16
C PHE A 94 6.32 1.29 10.54
N PHE A 95 5.81 2.34 9.88
CA PHE A 95 6.65 3.41 9.33
C PHE A 95 7.38 4.24 10.40
N ILE A 96 6.78 4.48 11.58
CA ILE A 96 7.44 5.15 12.70
C ILE A 96 8.76 4.45 13.07
N SER A 97 8.82 3.12 12.97
CA SER A 97 10.07 2.38 13.25
C SER A 97 11.20 2.71 12.27
N PHE A 98 10.89 2.89 10.98
CA PHE A 98 11.88 3.30 9.97
C PHE A 98 12.32 4.74 10.14
N PHE A 99 11.38 5.65 10.43
CA PHE A 99 11.73 7.05 10.73
C PHE A 99 12.59 7.14 11.98
N TRP A 100 12.30 6.36 13.02
CA TRP A 100 13.16 6.30 14.20
C TRP A 100 14.56 5.82 13.84
N ALA A 101 14.69 4.70 13.12
CA ALA A 101 16.00 4.22 12.67
C ALA A 101 16.79 5.30 11.90
N PHE A 102 16.14 6.00 10.96
CA PHE A 102 16.73 7.10 10.22
C PHE A 102 17.18 8.27 11.13
N PHE A 103 16.29 8.77 12.00
CA PHE A 103 16.61 9.92 12.87
C PHE A 103 17.68 9.58 13.92
N HIS A 104 17.67 8.36 14.45
CA HIS A 104 18.70 7.91 15.38
C HIS A 104 20.10 7.95 14.75
N SER A 105 20.21 7.49 13.50
CA SER A 105 21.48 7.46 12.77
C SER A 105 21.92 8.83 12.23
N SER A 106 20.97 9.69 11.84
CA SER A 106 21.26 10.97 11.19
C SER A 106 21.47 12.15 12.15
N LEU A 107 20.81 12.16 13.31
CA LEU A 107 20.93 13.27 14.28
C LEU A 107 22.26 13.26 15.06
N SER A 108 22.87 12.08 15.23
CA SER A 108 24.18 11.93 15.88
C SER A 108 25.02 10.91 15.10
N PRO A 109 25.52 11.28 13.89
CA PRO A 109 26.33 10.38 13.07
C PRO A 109 27.57 9.91 13.81
N THR A 110 27.92 8.64 13.64
CA THR A 110 29.07 8.05 14.35
C THR A 110 30.41 8.49 13.74
N ILE A 111 31.50 8.25 14.46
CA ILE A 111 32.86 8.65 14.04
C ILE A 111 33.25 7.96 12.74
N GLU A 112 32.81 6.72 12.53
CA GLU A 112 33.05 5.93 11.32
C GLU A 112 32.42 6.55 10.07
N LEU A 113 31.35 7.35 10.22
CA LEU A 113 30.69 8.08 9.14
C LEU A 113 31.32 9.46 8.87
N GLY A 114 32.30 9.87 9.68
CA GLY A 114 32.93 11.19 9.64
C GLY A 114 32.24 12.26 10.49
N MET A 115 31.33 11.87 11.40
CA MET A 115 30.53 12.80 12.22
C MET A 115 29.69 13.81 11.40
N THR A 116 29.39 13.47 10.14
CA THR A 116 28.59 14.29 9.21
C THR A 116 27.44 13.49 8.62
N TRP A 117 26.38 14.18 8.22
CA TRP A 117 25.25 13.61 7.50
C TRP A 117 24.92 14.47 6.27
N PRO A 118 24.83 13.88 5.06
CA PRO A 118 25.12 12.49 4.71
C PRO A 118 26.56 12.04 5.00
N PRO A 119 26.82 10.72 5.12
CA PRO A 119 28.18 10.20 5.26
C PRO A 119 29.10 10.58 4.09
N VAL A 120 30.38 10.76 4.37
CA VAL A 120 31.37 11.14 3.34
C VAL A 120 31.40 10.08 2.22
N GLY A 121 31.27 10.53 0.97
CA GLY A 121 31.26 9.67 -0.22
C GLY A 121 29.87 9.33 -0.75
N ILE A 122 28.81 9.58 0.02
CA ILE A 122 27.43 9.47 -0.47
C ILE A 122 27.05 10.75 -1.21
N ILE A 123 26.63 10.63 -2.46
CA ILE A 123 26.06 11.73 -3.25
C ILE A 123 24.54 11.59 -3.24
N ALA A 124 23.88 12.25 -2.28
CA ALA A 124 22.44 12.19 -2.14
C ALA A 124 21.69 12.83 -3.33
N PHE A 125 20.44 12.43 -3.53
CA PHE A 125 19.59 12.98 -4.58
C PHE A 125 19.27 14.45 -4.33
N ASN A 126 19.09 15.21 -5.42
CA ASN A 126 18.56 16.57 -5.32
C ASN A 126 17.05 16.53 -5.08
N PRO A 127 16.53 17.07 -3.95
CA PRO A 127 15.10 17.04 -3.65
C PRO A 127 14.22 17.69 -4.72
N PHE A 128 14.74 18.69 -5.43
CA PHE A 128 13.96 19.50 -6.38
C PHE A 128 13.82 18.86 -7.77
N GLN A 129 14.33 17.65 -7.97
CA GLN A 129 14.21 16.90 -9.24
C GLN A 129 13.08 15.86 -9.16
N ILE A 130 13.40 14.58 -9.35
CA ILE A 130 12.41 13.48 -9.32
C ILE A 130 11.63 13.44 -8.00
N PRO A 131 12.24 13.63 -6.80
CA PRO A 131 11.48 13.59 -5.55
C PRO A 131 10.36 14.64 -5.48
N LEU A 132 10.61 15.86 -5.96
CA LEU A 132 9.59 16.91 -6.03
C LEU A 132 8.50 16.58 -7.06
N LEU A 133 8.87 16.03 -8.22
CA LEU A 133 7.90 15.58 -9.23
C LEU A 133 6.99 14.48 -8.68
N ASN A 134 7.56 13.47 -8.02
CA ASN A 134 6.83 12.39 -7.35
C ASN A 134 5.87 12.92 -6.28
N THR A 135 6.30 13.94 -5.53
CA THR A 135 5.44 14.64 -4.56
C THR A 135 4.24 15.32 -5.25
N ALA A 136 4.47 16.03 -6.34
CA ALA A 136 3.40 16.67 -7.11
C ALA A 136 2.42 15.65 -7.70
N ILE A 137 2.92 14.50 -8.19
CA ILE A 137 2.11 13.41 -8.73
C ILE A 137 1.20 12.82 -7.66
N LEU A 138 1.74 12.49 -6.47
CA LEU A 138 0.92 11.93 -5.39
C LEU A 138 -0.13 12.93 -4.90
N LEU A 139 0.23 14.20 -4.70
CA LEU A 139 -0.74 15.23 -4.33
C LEU A 139 -1.85 15.40 -5.39
N ALA A 140 -1.50 15.39 -6.67
CA ALA A 140 -2.48 15.41 -7.76
C ALA A 140 -3.39 14.18 -7.72
N SER A 141 -2.83 13.00 -7.45
CA SER A 141 -3.59 11.76 -7.32
C SER A 141 -4.54 11.76 -6.10
N GLY A 142 -4.15 12.42 -5.01
CA GLY A 142 -5.01 12.68 -3.84
C GLY A 142 -6.22 13.55 -4.19
N VAL A 143 -6.03 14.55 -5.05
CA VAL A 143 -7.14 15.36 -5.58
C VAL A 143 -8.04 14.53 -6.48
N THR A 144 -7.49 13.71 -7.39
CA THR A 144 -8.31 12.90 -8.31
C THR A 144 -9.07 11.78 -7.59
N VAL A 145 -8.53 11.16 -6.54
CA VAL A 145 -9.29 10.18 -5.74
C VAL A 145 -10.41 10.84 -4.92
N THR A 146 -10.18 12.07 -4.43
CA THR A 146 -11.23 12.86 -3.77
C THR A 146 -12.35 13.21 -4.76
N TRP A 147 -11.99 13.61 -5.98
CA TRP A 147 -12.96 13.83 -7.06
C TRP A 147 -13.75 12.55 -7.40
N ALA A 148 -13.10 11.38 -7.41
CA ALA A 148 -13.78 10.10 -7.58
C ALA A 148 -14.81 9.85 -6.47
N HIS A 149 -14.44 10.14 -5.22
CA HIS A 149 -15.32 9.95 -4.08
C HIS A 149 -16.60 10.80 -4.19
N HIS A 150 -16.44 12.11 -4.44
CA HIS A 150 -17.58 13.00 -4.64
C HIS A 150 -18.44 12.56 -5.81
N SER A 151 -17.83 12.14 -6.91
CA SER A 151 -18.57 11.64 -8.08
C SER A 151 -19.39 10.39 -7.78
N ILE A 152 -18.91 9.47 -6.95
CA ILE A 152 -19.67 8.28 -6.50
C ILE A 152 -20.85 8.70 -5.63
N MET A 153 -20.65 9.63 -4.69
CA MET A 153 -21.72 10.12 -3.80
C MET A 153 -22.81 10.89 -4.57
N GLU A 154 -22.43 11.61 -5.62
CA GLU A 154 -23.36 12.33 -6.52
C GLU A 154 -23.95 11.42 -7.63
N ASN A 155 -23.61 10.13 -7.62
CA ASN A 155 -24.07 9.15 -8.60
C ASN A 155 -23.67 9.50 -10.05
N ASN A 156 -22.57 10.24 -10.23
CA ASN A 156 -22.00 10.58 -11.54
C ASN A 156 -20.99 9.52 -11.98
N HIS A 157 -21.50 8.47 -12.64
CA HIS A 157 -20.71 7.29 -13.02
C HIS A 157 -19.53 7.62 -13.94
N THR A 158 -19.72 8.53 -14.90
CA THR A 158 -18.69 8.91 -15.87
C THR A 158 -17.52 9.64 -15.21
N GLN A 159 -17.81 10.63 -14.37
CA GLN A 159 -16.79 11.39 -13.64
C GLN A 159 -16.06 10.51 -12.62
N ALA A 160 -16.77 9.63 -11.92
CA ALA A 160 -16.16 8.65 -11.02
C ALA A 160 -15.20 7.71 -11.75
N THR A 161 -15.56 7.25 -12.95
CA THR A 161 -14.70 6.38 -13.76
C THR A 161 -13.45 7.13 -14.23
N GLN A 162 -13.61 8.34 -14.76
CA GLN A 162 -12.52 9.15 -15.29
C GLN A 162 -11.50 9.55 -14.21
N SER A 163 -12.00 10.05 -13.08
CA SER A 163 -11.17 10.45 -11.94
C SER A 163 -10.38 9.29 -11.34
N LEU A 164 -11.05 8.15 -11.11
CA LEU A 164 -10.40 6.95 -10.59
C LEU A 164 -9.37 6.36 -11.58
N PHE A 165 -9.65 6.41 -12.88
CA PHE A 165 -8.68 6.06 -13.92
C PHE A 165 -7.41 6.93 -13.84
N PHE A 166 -7.57 8.25 -13.70
CA PHE A 166 -6.41 9.13 -13.56
C PHE A 166 -5.63 8.89 -12.27
N THR A 167 -6.30 8.61 -11.14
CA THR A 167 -5.60 8.24 -9.90
C THR A 167 -4.71 7.00 -10.11
N VAL A 168 -5.25 5.95 -10.73
CA VAL A 168 -4.49 4.71 -11.02
C VAL A 168 -3.32 5.00 -11.95
N LEU A 169 -3.53 5.80 -13.00
CA LEU A 169 -2.47 6.18 -13.94
C LEU A 169 -1.33 6.94 -13.23
N LEU A 170 -1.66 7.89 -12.35
CA LEU A 170 -0.68 8.65 -11.57
C LEU A 170 0.09 7.75 -10.59
N GLY A 171 -0.57 6.78 -9.95
CA GLY A 171 0.09 5.80 -9.08
C GLY A 171 1.09 4.90 -9.83
N ILE A 172 0.73 4.46 -11.04
CA ILE A 172 1.65 3.73 -11.93
C ILE A 172 2.81 4.64 -12.34
N TYR A 173 2.54 5.89 -12.70
CA TYR A 173 3.56 6.83 -13.14
C TYR A 173 4.58 7.14 -12.03
N PHE A 174 4.11 7.37 -10.79
CA PHE A 174 4.98 7.47 -9.61
C PHE A 174 5.90 6.25 -9.49
N SER A 175 5.34 5.03 -9.60
CA SER A 175 6.11 3.79 -9.44
C SER A 175 7.20 3.64 -10.50
N ILE A 176 6.94 4.06 -11.74
CA ILE A 176 7.93 4.08 -12.82
C ILE A 176 9.05 5.07 -12.52
N LEU A 177 8.72 6.29 -12.06
CA LEU A 177 9.72 7.29 -11.69
C LEU A 177 10.56 6.86 -10.50
N GLN A 178 9.95 6.22 -9.50
CA GLN A 178 10.66 5.67 -8.34
C GLN A 178 11.63 4.55 -8.75
N ALA A 179 11.21 3.69 -9.69
CA ALA A 179 12.11 2.66 -10.24
C ALA A 179 13.27 3.28 -11.04
N TYR A 180 13.01 4.33 -11.82
CA TYR A 180 14.05 5.06 -12.54
C TYR A 180 15.05 5.72 -11.58
N GLU A 181 14.57 6.35 -10.51
CA GLU A 181 15.43 6.90 -9.45
C GLU A 181 16.33 5.83 -8.82
N TYR A 182 15.80 4.63 -8.55
CA TYR A 182 16.61 3.53 -8.01
C TYR A 182 17.68 3.00 -8.97
N ILE A 183 17.41 3.03 -10.29
CA ILE A 183 18.39 2.61 -11.31
C ILE A 183 19.53 3.62 -11.43
N GLU A 184 19.22 4.91 -11.33
CA GLU A 184 20.19 6.01 -11.46
C GLU A 184 20.86 6.41 -10.13
N ALA A 185 20.57 5.69 -9.04
CA ALA A 185 21.15 5.97 -7.73
C ALA A 185 22.67 5.84 -7.73
N SER A 186 23.37 6.84 -7.18
CA SER A 186 24.83 6.83 -7.02
C SER A 186 25.31 5.96 -5.86
N PHE A 187 24.38 5.46 -5.04
CA PHE A 187 24.60 4.64 -3.85
C PHE A 187 23.58 3.49 -3.83
N THR A 188 23.90 2.42 -3.11
CA THR A 188 23.13 1.18 -3.00
C THR A 188 22.67 0.93 -1.55
N ILE A 189 21.84 -0.10 -1.35
CA ILE A 189 21.39 -0.50 0.01
C ILE A 189 22.55 -0.92 0.93
N ALA A 190 23.68 -1.35 0.36
CA ALA A 190 24.88 -1.74 1.09
C ALA A 190 25.75 -0.54 1.51
N ASP A 191 25.49 0.66 0.97
CA ASP A 191 26.34 1.83 1.19
C ASP A 191 25.93 2.60 2.45
N SER A 192 26.61 2.25 3.55
CA SER A 192 26.45 2.85 4.88
C SER A 192 25.03 2.74 5.45
N VAL A 193 24.84 3.30 6.65
CA VAL A 193 23.51 3.40 7.26
C VAL A 193 22.57 4.34 6.47
N TYR A 194 23.13 5.29 5.70
CA TYR A 194 22.34 6.16 4.83
C TYR A 194 21.61 5.35 3.77
N GLY A 195 22.32 4.56 2.95
CA GLY A 195 21.72 3.73 1.91
C GLY A 195 20.74 2.71 2.47
N SER A 196 21.13 2.03 3.56
CA SER A 196 20.25 1.07 4.25
C SER A 196 18.91 1.70 4.69
N THR A 197 18.95 2.83 5.40
CA THR A 197 17.72 3.48 5.89
C THR A 197 16.91 4.12 4.76
N PHE A 198 17.57 4.70 3.76
CA PHE A 198 16.95 5.26 2.56
C PHE A 198 16.15 4.20 1.78
N PHE A 199 16.80 3.11 1.36
CA PHE A 199 16.16 2.09 0.52
C PHE A 199 15.12 1.27 1.28
N MET A 200 15.30 1.04 2.58
CA MET A 200 14.27 0.37 3.39
C MET A 200 13.02 1.25 3.52
N ALA A 201 13.17 2.52 3.91
CA ALA A 201 12.03 3.40 4.12
C ALA A 201 11.28 3.72 2.80
N THR A 202 12.01 4.10 1.75
CA THR A 202 11.42 4.41 0.43
C THR A 202 10.92 3.15 -0.27
N GLY A 203 11.58 2.00 -0.08
CA GLY A 203 11.21 0.73 -0.71
C GLY A 203 9.92 0.15 -0.14
N PHE A 204 9.76 0.16 1.19
CA PHE A 204 8.48 -0.20 1.81
C PHE A 204 7.38 0.78 1.42
N HIS A 205 7.66 2.09 1.39
CA HIS A 205 6.67 3.02 0.85
C HIS A 205 6.27 2.70 -0.60
N GLY A 206 7.24 2.40 -1.48
CA GLY A 206 6.97 1.98 -2.86
C GLY A 206 6.12 0.71 -2.94
N LEU A 207 6.37 -0.28 -2.09
CA LEU A 207 5.51 -1.47 -1.97
C LEU A 207 4.07 -1.10 -1.59
N HIS A 208 3.89 -0.17 -0.65
CA HIS A 208 2.58 0.34 -0.25
C HIS A 208 1.88 1.10 -1.39
N VAL A 209 2.62 1.88 -2.20
CA VAL A 209 2.07 2.54 -3.40
C VAL A 209 1.58 1.49 -4.41
N LEU A 210 2.33 0.41 -4.63
CA LEU A 210 1.92 -0.68 -5.53
C LEU A 210 0.65 -1.38 -5.03
N ILE A 211 0.58 -1.71 -3.73
CA ILE A 211 -0.61 -2.28 -3.10
C ILE A 211 -1.80 -1.33 -3.24
N GLY A 212 -1.63 -0.06 -2.90
CA GLY A 212 -2.67 0.97 -3.01
C GLY A 212 -3.16 1.15 -4.45
N THR A 213 -2.25 1.16 -5.42
CA THR A 213 -2.57 1.29 -6.85
C THR A 213 -3.36 0.07 -7.33
N SER A 214 -2.96 -1.14 -6.93
CA SER A 214 -3.72 -2.36 -7.26
C SER A 214 -5.11 -2.37 -6.63
N PHE A 215 -5.25 -1.83 -5.41
CA PHE A 215 -6.53 -1.75 -4.71
C PHE A 215 -7.48 -0.75 -5.40
N LEU A 216 -6.96 0.41 -5.81
CA LEU A 216 -7.70 1.39 -6.62
C LEU A 216 -8.07 0.84 -8.00
N LEU A 217 -7.19 0.06 -8.63
CA LEU A 217 -7.47 -0.61 -9.90
C LEU A 217 -8.61 -1.64 -9.75
N VAL A 218 -8.63 -2.43 -8.67
CA VAL A 218 -9.76 -3.31 -8.36
C VAL A 218 -11.04 -2.49 -8.15
N CYS A 219 -10.96 -1.34 -7.46
CA CYS A 219 -12.11 -0.44 -7.33
C CYS A 219 -12.58 0.10 -8.68
N LEU A 220 -11.67 0.44 -9.60
CA LEU A 220 -12.01 0.87 -10.95
C LEU A 220 -12.80 -0.22 -11.70
N PHE A 221 -12.30 -1.45 -11.69
CA PHE A 221 -13.00 -2.57 -12.32
C PHE A 221 -14.37 -2.84 -11.68
N ARG A 222 -14.48 -2.74 -10.35
CA ARG A 222 -15.77 -2.89 -9.65
C ARG A 222 -16.74 -1.77 -9.99
N HIS A 223 -16.26 -0.53 -10.10
CA HIS A 223 -17.07 0.63 -10.47
C HIS A 223 -17.61 0.54 -11.90
N VAL A 224 -16.76 0.13 -12.86
CA VAL A 224 -17.16 -0.10 -14.26
C VAL A 224 -18.21 -1.20 -14.36
N ASN A 225 -18.12 -2.24 -13.52
CA ASN A 225 -19.10 -3.33 -13.43
C ASN A 225 -20.33 -3.01 -12.54
N TYR A 226 -20.54 -1.74 -12.17
CA TYR A 226 -21.70 -1.29 -11.38
C TYR A 226 -21.85 -1.94 -9.99
N HIS A 227 -20.74 -2.35 -9.36
CA HIS A 227 -20.79 -2.95 -8.02
C HIS A 227 -20.92 -1.93 -6.87
N PHE A 228 -20.73 -0.63 -7.15
CA PHE A 228 -20.83 0.44 -6.16
C PHE A 228 -22.13 1.22 -6.31
N SER A 229 -22.67 1.68 -5.18
CA SER A 229 -23.81 2.61 -5.13
C SER A 229 -23.46 3.84 -4.30
N LYS A 230 -24.22 4.93 -4.47
CA LYS A 230 -24.03 6.17 -3.71
C LYS A 230 -24.04 6.00 -2.18
N SER A 231 -24.67 4.95 -1.67
CA SER A 231 -24.82 4.69 -0.23
C SER A 231 -24.03 3.49 0.26
N HIS A 232 -23.48 2.67 -0.64
CA HIS A 232 -22.74 1.46 -0.27
C HIS A 232 -21.56 1.24 -1.22
N HIS A 233 -20.40 1.76 -0.80
CA HIS A 233 -19.14 1.71 -1.55
C HIS A 233 -17.92 1.62 -0.63
N PHE A 234 -18.02 0.89 0.49
CA PHE A 234 -16.94 0.77 1.48
C PHE A 234 -15.59 0.33 0.87
N GLY A 235 -15.58 -0.56 -0.12
CA GLY A 235 -14.34 -0.97 -0.79
C GLY A 235 -13.56 0.20 -1.39
N PHE A 236 -14.28 1.19 -1.96
CA PHE A 236 -13.69 2.43 -2.43
C PHE A 236 -13.26 3.34 -1.28
N GLU A 237 -14.07 3.49 -0.23
CA GLU A 237 -13.69 4.29 0.96
C GLU A 237 -12.37 3.78 1.58
N ALA A 238 -12.23 2.45 1.73
CA ALA A 238 -11.02 1.82 2.24
C ALA A 238 -9.80 2.10 1.33
N ALA A 239 -9.97 1.97 0.01
CA ALA A 239 -8.91 2.27 -0.95
C ALA A 239 -8.51 3.75 -0.91
N ALA A 240 -9.47 4.67 -0.80
CA ALA A 240 -9.21 6.11 -0.69
C ALA A 240 -8.48 6.46 0.61
N TRP A 241 -8.87 5.88 1.75
CA TRP A 241 -8.17 6.07 3.02
C TRP A 241 -6.74 5.54 2.98
N TYR A 242 -6.53 4.37 2.39
CA TYR A 242 -5.20 3.80 2.21
C TYR A 242 -4.34 4.66 1.29
N TRP A 243 -4.91 5.20 0.21
CA TRP A 243 -4.20 6.07 -0.71
C TRP A 243 -3.75 7.37 -0.05
N HIS A 244 -4.63 8.04 0.72
CA HIS A 244 -4.23 9.22 1.49
C HIS A 244 -3.20 8.91 2.58
N PHE A 245 -3.26 7.73 3.20
CA PHE A 245 -2.20 7.28 4.11
C PHE A 245 -0.84 7.21 3.40
N VAL A 246 -0.81 6.63 2.20
CA VAL A 246 0.40 6.56 1.36
C VAL A 246 0.90 7.98 1.04
N ASP A 247 0.03 8.89 0.59
CA ASP A 247 0.39 10.29 0.31
C ASP A 247 1.07 10.96 1.52
N VAL A 248 0.49 10.80 2.72
CA VAL A 248 1.02 11.40 3.94
C VAL A 248 2.38 10.83 4.29
N VAL A 249 2.55 9.50 4.24
CA VAL A 249 3.85 8.86 4.50
C VAL A 249 4.91 9.38 3.52
N TRP A 250 4.57 9.55 2.24
CA TRP A 250 5.49 10.13 1.26
C TRP A 250 5.94 11.55 1.63
N LEU A 251 5.01 12.42 2.06
CA LEU A 251 5.36 13.78 2.49
C LEU A 251 6.37 13.77 3.64
N PHE A 252 6.20 12.87 4.61
CA PHE A 252 7.18 12.70 5.69
C PHE A 252 8.53 12.18 5.18
N LEU A 253 8.54 11.23 4.24
CA LEU A 253 9.78 10.74 3.61
C LEU A 253 10.49 11.86 2.84
N TYR A 254 9.76 12.61 2.01
CA TYR A 254 10.29 13.72 1.22
C TYR A 254 10.94 14.78 2.12
N ILE A 255 10.22 15.27 3.14
CA ILE A 255 10.74 16.32 4.02
C ILE A 255 11.94 15.82 4.84
N SER A 256 11.85 14.60 5.38
CA SER A 256 12.84 14.10 6.33
C SER A 256 14.10 13.58 5.63
N ILE A 257 13.94 12.73 4.62
CA ILE A 257 15.06 12.01 3.99
C ILE A 257 15.63 12.80 2.83
N TYR A 258 14.79 13.30 1.92
CA TYR A 258 15.23 13.98 0.69
C TYR A 258 15.53 15.46 0.86
N TRP A 259 15.02 16.11 1.89
CA TRP A 259 15.27 17.54 2.11
C TRP A 259 16.16 17.80 3.32
N TRP A 260 15.76 17.36 4.51
CA TRP A 260 16.58 17.58 5.71
C TRP A 260 17.81 16.67 5.77
N GLY A 261 17.65 15.41 5.37
CA GLY A 261 18.62 14.35 5.54
C GLY A 261 19.66 14.20 4.44
N SER A 262 19.73 15.12 3.49
CA SER A 262 20.51 14.98 2.26
C SER A 262 21.14 16.29 1.83
#